data_AF-A0A256GPZ3-F1
#
_entry.id   AF-A0A256GPZ3-F1
#
_cell.length_a   1.000
_cell.length_b   1.000
_cell.length_c   1.000
_cell.angle_alpha   90.00
_cell.angle_beta   90.00
_cell.angle_gamma   90.00
#
_symmetry.space_group_name_H-M   'P 1'
#
loop_
_entity.id
_entity.type
_entity.pdbx_description
1 polymer ?
#
loop_
_entity_poly.entity_id
_entity_poly.type
_entity_poly.pdbx_seq_one_letter_code
_entity_poly.pdbx_strand_id
1 'polypeptide(L)'
;MELLRSLWHPLSYVSDDDCRQTMKLWLMEGNYDLNNSPPNASIYCHDKNDVKKCLSLDAFKFASHAAQTVYELEKTSAFTKLTSWRLIQVYYAAYFSAHSTLRYFGRSFSHLEGGHVRFIKDRCSSEVGYLPKLPSSYYLIKFSPDKQEISLEVQDESHKDLWSCYRTLLQELSSDALKLRASENRRLKLSNMFSDIENSISNNGKNPSGNWLSTVRNEANYKSLQGVWFPFTKETPIFRELMEKVKNWRKLSLEIESPNLAKNELERFFLTAFSVIDIGISITSDYKSLIKKPDRRSKGYNHLLQSSAA
;
A
#
# COMPACT_ATOMS: atom_id res chain seq x y z
N MET A 1 -0.63 11.07 -13.05
CA MET A 1 0.28 11.52 -11.97
C MET A 1 0.03 12.96 -11.54
N GLU A 2 0.26 13.97 -12.38
CA GLU A 2 0.11 15.39 -12.01
C GLU A 2 -1.19 15.70 -11.24
N LEU A 3 -2.35 15.28 -11.77
CA LEU A 3 -3.65 15.50 -11.14
C LEU A 3 -3.79 14.77 -9.79
N LEU A 4 -3.14 13.62 -9.63
CA LEU A 4 -3.20 12.85 -8.40
C LEU A 4 -2.39 13.50 -7.27
N ARG A 5 -1.34 14.27 -7.60
CA ARG A 5 -0.47 14.93 -6.61
C ARG A 5 -1.21 15.88 -5.68
N SER A 6 -2.30 16.50 -6.15
CA SER A 6 -3.12 17.39 -5.30
C SER A 6 -3.88 16.65 -4.19
N LEU A 7 -3.96 15.32 -4.26
CA LEU A 7 -4.58 14.48 -3.24
C LEU A 7 -3.55 13.89 -2.25
N TRP A 8 -2.24 14.10 -2.46
CA TRP A 8 -1.21 13.53 -1.59
C TRP A 8 -1.04 14.32 -0.30
N HIS A 9 -0.99 13.63 0.84
CA HIS A 9 -0.75 14.26 2.13
C HIS A 9 0.74 14.56 2.42
N PRO A 10 1.71 13.66 2.15
CA PRO A 10 3.11 13.96 2.24
C PRO A 10 3.56 14.66 0.95
N LEU A 11 3.35 15.97 0.88
CA LEU A 11 4.21 16.86 0.10
C LEU A 11 5.50 17.14 0.88
N SER A 12 6.17 16.11 1.40
CA SER A 12 7.51 16.30 1.92
C SER A 12 8.42 16.52 0.71
N TYR A 13 8.62 17.78 0.31
CA TYR A 13 9.73 18.17 -0.60
C TYR A 13 11.09 18.07 0.11
N VAL A 14 11.15 17.17 1.09
CA VAL A 14 12.25 16.98 2.02
C VAL A 14 13.28 16.11 1.30
N SER A 15 14.56 16.40 1.52
CA SER A 15 15.63 15.54 1.00
C SER A 15 15.39 14.12 1.53
N ASP A 16 15.58 13.08 0.71
CA ASP A 16 15.50 11.68 1.15
C ASP A 16 16.40 11.43 2.38
N ASP A 17 17.52 12.18 2.46
CA ASP A 17 18.49 12.23 3.56
C ASP A 17 17.92 12.62 4.94
N ASP A 18 16.81 13.37 4.98
CA ASP A 18 16.20 13.84 6.24
C ASP A 18 15.09 12.89 6.73
N CYS A 19 14.66 11.95 5.89
CA CYS A 19 13.67 10.92 6.22
C CYS A 19 14.36 9.74 6.92
N ARG A 20 14.60 9.88 8.24
CA ARG A 20 15.42 8.95 9.04
C ARG A 20 14.66 8.04 10.01
N GLN A 21 13.40 8.33 10.29
CA GLN A 21 12.62 7.63 11.32
C GLN A 21 11.30 7.10 10.76
N THR A 22 10.89 5.91 11.21
CA THR A 22 9.62 5.28 10.81
C THR A 22 8.47 5.84 11.66
N MET A 23 7.22 5.64 11.25
CA MET A 23 6.06 6.06 12.05
C MET A 23 6.08 5.45 13.46
N LYS A 24 6.44 4.18 13.58
CA LYS A 24 6.51 3.49 14.88
C LYS A 24 7.57 4.09 15.80
N LEU A 25 8.72 4.47 15.24
CA LEU A 25 9.80 5.09 16.01
C LEU A 25 9.42 6.51 16.46
N TRP A 26 8.83 7.32 15.59
CA TRP A 26 8.34 8.65 15.94
C TRP A 26 7.30 8.62 17.06
N LEU A 27 6.39 7.64 17.04
CA LEU A 27 5.46 7.39 18.14
C LEU A 27 6.15 7.06 19.48
N MET A 28 7.36 6.50 19.45
CA MET A 28 8.12 6.15 20.66
C MET A 28 9.01 7.27 21.18
N GLU A 29 9.36 8.25 20.34
CA GLU A 29 10.17 9.39 20.77
C GLU A 29 9.36 10.36 21.64
N GLY A 30 8.04 10.38 21.46
CA GLY A 30 7.15 11.19 22.29
C GLY A 30 7.18 12.69 22.02
N ASN A 31 7.71 13.12 20.86
CA ASN A 31 7.74 14.52 20.43
C ASN A 31 6.37 15.00 19.92
N TYR A 32 5.34 14.85 20.75
CA TYR A 32 3.94 15.18 20.47
C TYR A 32 3.17 15.29 21.79
N ASP A 33 2.03 16.00 21.75
CA ASP A 33 1.09 16.06 22.86
C ASP A 33 0.00 15.00 22.72
N LEU A 34 -0.54 14.57 23.85
CA LEU A 34 -1.71 13.71 23.90
C LEU A 34 -2.98 14.55 24.05
N ASN A 35 -3.96 14.28 23.20
CA ASN A 35 -5.27 14.90 23.30
C ASN A 35 -6.13 14.11 24.30
N ASN A 36 -6.88 14.81 25.15
CA ASN A 36 -7.86 14.18 26.03
C ASN A 36 -9.07 13.72 25.21
N SER A 37 -9.07 12.45 24.76
CA SER A 37 -10.13 11.90 23.90
C SER A 37 -10.53 10.47 24.28
N PRO A 38 -10.92 10.21 25.54
CA PRO A 38 -11.35 8.88 25.98
C PRO A 38 -12.54 8.38 25.13
N PRO A 39 -12.63 7.06 24.84
CA PRO A 39 -11.76 5.99 25.33
C PRO A 39 -10.47 5.78 24.50
N ASN A 40 -10.33 6.50 23.38
CA ASN A 40 -9.25 6.32 22.41
C ASN A 40 -8.06 7.23 22.74
N ALA A 41 -6.93 7.02 22.08
CA ALA A 41 -5.83 7.97 22.08
C ALA A 41 -5.87 8.81 20.81
N SER A 42 -5.75 10.12 20.95
CA SER A 42 -5.53 11.06 19.85
C SER A 42 -4.25 11.84 20.17
N ILE A 43 -3.45 12.10 19.14
CA ILE A 43 -2.12 12.69 19.25
C ILE A 43 -2.10 14.01 18.48
N TYR A 44 -1.64 15.08 19.11
CA TYR A 44 -1.37 16.35 18.46
C TYR A 44 0.13 16.46 18.13
N CYS A 45 0.47 16.63 16.86
CA CYS A 45 1.86 16.74 16.42
C CYS A 45 2.29 18.21 16.30
N HIS A 46 3.41 18.57 16.94
CA HIS A 46 3.92 19.94 16.90
C HIS A 46 4.40 20.34 15.49
N ASP A 47 5.16 19.45 14.84
CA ASP A 47 5.63 19.65 13.47
C ASP A 47 5.03 18.60 12.51
N LYS A 48 4.14 19.06 11.63
CA LYS A 48 3.58 18.24 10.55
C LYS A 48 4.63 17.66 9.61
N ASN A 49 5.79 18.29 9.49
CA ASN A 49 6.84 17.81 8.61
C ASN A 49 7.48 16.52 9.12
N ASP A 50 7.57 16.33 10.44
CA ASP A 50 8.16 15.11 11.00
C ASP A 50 7.29 13.90 10.70
N VAL A 51 5.96 14.03 10.89
CA VAL A 51 5.00 12.98 10.51
C VAL A 51 5.07 12.69 9.01
N LYS A 52 5.18 13.72 8.17
CA LYS A 52 5.33 13.56 6.71
C LYS A 52 6.63 12.84 6.35
N LYS A 53 7.75 13.13 7.01
CA LYS A 53 9.03 12.41 6.82
C LYS A 53 8.89 10.93 7.17
N CYS A 54 8.23 10.61 8.29
CA CYS A 54 7.97 9.24 8.71
C CYS A 54 7.16 8.46 7.67
N LEU A 55 6.05 9.05 7.20
CA LEU A 55 5.21 8.45 6.16
C LEU A 55 5.97 8.24 4.86
N SER A 56 6.80 9.21 4.46
CA SER A 56 7.58 9.15 3.22
C SER A 56 8.64 8.05 3.28
N LEU A 57 9.37 7.94 4.40
CA LEU A 57 10.33 6.86 4.63
C LEU A 57 9.66 5.50 4.52
N ASP A 58 8.57 5.29 5.26
CA ASP A 58 7.88 4.02 5.28
C ASP A 58 7.28 3.69 3.91
N ALA A 59 6.71 4.68 3.21
CA ALA A 59 6.18 4.51 1.86
C ALA A 59 7.25 4.00 0.91
N PHE A 60 8.39 4.70 0.86
CA PHE A 60 9.51 4.34 -0.01
C PHE A 60 10.06 2.95 0.31
N LYS A 61 10.17 2.60 1.60
CA LYS A 61 10.59 1.27 2.04
C LYS A 61 9.66 0.18 1.50
N PHE A 62 8.35 0.35 1.64
CA PHE A 62 7.37 -0.62 1.14
C PHE A 62 7.36 -0.69 -0.39
N ALA A 63 7.48 0.44 -1.10
CA ALA A 63 7.61 0.42 -2.56
C ALA A 63 8.89 -0.29 -3.02
N SER A 64 9.99 -0.15 -2.27
CA SER A 64 11.24 -0.86 -2.55
C SER A 64 11.09 -2.37 -2.35
N HIS A 65 10.40 -2.80 -1.28
CA HIS A 65 10.07 -4.21 -1.08
C HIS A 65 9.21 -4.76 -2.22
N ALA A 66 8.21 -3.99 -2.68
CA ALA A 66 7.39 -4.37 -3.83
C ALA A 66 8.24 -4.54 -5.10
N ALA A 67 9.07 -3.55 -5.44
CA ALA A 67 9.95 -3.59 -6.60
C ALA A 67 10.93 -4.78 -6.55
N GLN A 68 11.55 -5.01 -5.39
CA GLN A 68 12.43 -6.17 -5.18
C GLN A 68 11.66 -7.50 -5.35
N THR A 69 10.45 -7.59 -4.82
CA THR A 69 9.64 -8.82 -4.94
C THR A 69 9.30 -9.12 -6.40
N VAL A 70 9.00 -8.10 -7.22
CA VAL A 70 8.76 -8.30 -8.66
C VAL A 70 10.06 -8.67 -9.39
N TYR A 71 11.18 -8.04 -9.06
CA TYR A 71 12.49 -8.43 -9.59
C TYR A 71 12.82 -9.91 -9.33
N GLU A 72 12.54 -10.40 -8.12
CA GLU A 72 12.76 -11.80 -7.75
C GLU A 72 11.74 -12.74 -8.42
N LEU A 73 10.47 -12.32 -8.55
CA LEU A 73 9.41 -13.06 -9.23
C LEU A 73 9.82 -13.49 -10.65
N GLU A 74 10.47 -12.59 -11.40
CA GLU A 74 10.91 -12.84 -12.78
C GLU A 74 12.05 -13.86 -12.88
N LYS A 75 12.92 -13.91 -11.88
CA LYS A 75 14.09 -14.82 -11.85
C LYS A 75 13.76 -16.23 -11.40
N THR A 76 12.66 -16.40 -10.67
CA THR A 76 12.40 -17.65 -9.95
C THR A 76 11.49 -18.54 -10.79
N SER A 77 11.93 -19.76 -11.17
CA SER A 77 11.12 -20.99 -11.30
C SER A 77 11.80 -22.05 -12.17
N ALA A 78 11.67 -23.33 -11.80
CA ALA A 78 11.99 -24.48 -12.65
C ALA A 78 10.92 -24.76 -13.73
N PHE A 79 9.77 -24.07 -13.65
CA PHE A 79 8.59 -24.29 -14.50
C PHE A 79 8.17 -23.00 -15.22
N THR A 80 7.67 -23.16 -16.44
CA THR A 80 7.13 -22.07 -17.28
C THR A 80 5.74 -21.58 -16.85
N LYS A 81 5.03 -22.39 -16.05
CA LYS A 81 3.69 -22.10 -15.53
C LYS A 81 3.74 -21.11 -14.36
N LEU A 82 2.60 -20.49 -14.06
CA LEU A 82 2.39 -19.76 -12.81
C LEU A 82 2.37 -20.77 -11.66
N THR A 83 3.41 -20.76 -10.84
CA THR A 83 3.54 -21.62 -9.66
C THR A 83 3.00 -20.93 -8.41
N SER A 84 2.79 -21.71 -7.35
CA SER A 84 2.37 -21.21 -6.04
C SER A 84 3.29 -20.11 -5.52
N TRP A 85 4.60 -20.30 -5.61
CA TRP A 85 5.58 -19.32 -5.16
C TRP A 85 5.51 -18.02 -5.95
N ARG A 86 5.33 -18.09 -7.28
CA ARG A 86 5.13 -16.89 -8.11
C ARG A 86 3.82 -16.16 -7.76
N LEU A 87 2.75 -16.92 -7.52
CA LEU A 87 1.47 -16.37 -7.07
C LEU A 87 1.60 -15.67 -5.69
N ILE A 88 2.34 -16.28 -4.76
CA ILE A 88 2.60 -15.72 -3.44
C ILE A 88 3.49 -14.47 -3.54
N GLN A 89 4.50 -14.48 -4.41
CA GLN A 89 5.36 -13.30 -4.65
C GLN A 89 4.55 -12.14 -5.23
N VAL A 90 3.72 -12.36 -6.25
CA VAL A 90 2.89 -11.28 -6.82
C VAL A 90 1.91 -10.72 -5.80
N TYR A 91 1.36 -11.58 -4.92
CA TYR A 91 0.55 -11.14 -3.79
C TYR A 91 1.31 -10.19 -2.87
N TYR A 92 2.51 -10.57 -2.42
CA TYR A 92 3.28 -9.76 -1.48
C TYR A 92 3.78 -8.46 -2.12
N ALA A 93 4.12 -8.48 -3.41
CA ALA A 93 4.42 -7.25 -4.14
C ALA A 93 3.23 -6.28 -4.14
N ALA A 94 2.01 -6.78 -4.37
CA ALA A 94 0.78 -5.97 -4.29
C ALA A 94 0.49 -5.51 -2.85
N TYR A 95 0.66 -6.39 -1.86
CA TYR A 95 0.50 -6.08 -0.44
C TYR A 95 1.43 -4.94 0.01
N PHE A 96 2.72 -5.00 -0.35
CA PHE A 96 3.67 -3.93 -0.08
C PHE A 96 3.32 -2.65 -0.84
N SER A 97 2.85 -2.76 -2.07
CA SER A 97 2.40 -1.59 -2.84
C SER A 97 1.18 -0.91 -2.21
N ALA A 98 0.20 -1.66 -1.70
CA ALA A 98 -0.93 -1.10 -0.94
C ALA A 98 -0.47 -0.39 0.34
N HIS A 99 0.47 -0.98 1.08
CA HIS A 99 1.11 -0.33 2.23
C HIS A 99 1.79 1.00 1.86
N SER A 100 2.51 1.03 0.74
CA SER A 100 3.17 2.22 0.25
C SER A 100 2.16 3.29 -0.14
N THR A 101 1.13 2.92 -0.92
CA THR A 101 0.10 3.84 -1.38
C THR A 101 -0.63 4.48 -0.21
N LEU A 102 -1.08 3.71 0.78
CA LEU A 102 -1.70 4.25 2.01
C LEU A 102 -0.88 5.39 2.62
N ARG A 103 0.44 5.23 2.69
CA ARG A 103 1.33 6.21 3.34
C ARG A 103 1.47 7.50 2.54
N TYR A 104 1.48 7.43 1.21
CA TYR A 104 1.38 8.62 0.35
C TYR A 104 0.03 9.36 0.49
N PHE A 105 -0.98 8.72 1.09
CA PHE A 105 -2.25 9.34 1.42
C PHE A 105 -2.45 9.48 2.94
N GLY A 106 -1.37 9.68 3.69
CA GLY A 106 -1.48 10.07 5.11
C GLY A 106 -1.90 8.94 6.04
N ARG A 107 -1.88 7.68 5.57
CA ARG A 107 -2.35 6.51 6.31
C ARG A 107 -1.22 5.51 6.52
N SER A 108 -1.04 5.03 7.74
CA SER A 108 -0.10 3.96 8.04
C SER A 108 -0.84 2.80 8.69
N PHE A 109 -1.00 1.71 7.95
CA PHE A 109 -1.40 0.42 8.52
C PHE A 109 -0.15 -0.23 9.15
N SER A 110 -0.12 -0.35 10.47
CA SER A 110 1.04 -0.80 11.23
C SER A 110 0.64 -1.59 12.48
N HIS A 111 1.39 -2.63 12.80
CA HIS A 111 1.25 -3.34 14.08
C HIS A 111 1.96 -2.55 15.19
N LEU A 112 1.22 -2.13 16.21
CA LEU A 112 1.78 -1.55 17.44
C LEU A 112 1.91 -2.67 18.48
N GLU A 113 3.16 -3.08 18.72
CA GLU A 113 3.49 -4.09 19.73
C GLU A 113 3.29 -3.54 21.16
N GLY A 114 3.28 -4.44 22.15
CA GLY A 114 3.07 -4.11 23.56
C GLY A 114 3.96 -2.98 24.09
N GLY A 115 5.22 -2.86 23.64
CA GLY A 115 6.11 -1.76 24.00
C GLY A 115 5.59 -0.39 23.54
N HIS A 116 5.12 -0.29 22.30
CA HIS A 116 4.55 0.94 21.74
C HIS A 116 3.28 1.36 22.47
N VAL A 117 2.41 0.38 22.68
CA VAL A 117 1.11 0.59 23.31
C VAL A 117 1.27 0.99 24.77
N ARG A 118 2.20 0.35 25.49
CA ARG A 118 2.52 0.70 26.88
C ARG A 118 3.07 2.11 26.98
N PHE A 119 4.02 2.49 26.12
CA PHE A 119 4.56 3.84 26.10
C PHE A 119 3.48 4.92 25.95
N ILE A 120 2.57 4.74 24.98
CA ILE A 120 1.46 5.69 24.76
C ILE A 120 0.51 5.70 25.97
N LYS A 121 0.17 4.53 26.53
CA LYS A 121 -0.70 4.42 27.72
C LYS A 121 -0.11 5.12 28.95
N ASP A 122 1.18 4.91 29.21
CA ASP A 122 1.86 5.48 30.37
C ASP A 122 1.86 7.01 30.27
N ARG A 123 2.13 7.55 29.07
CA ARG A 123 2.01 9.00 28.80
C ARG A 123 0.58 9.51 28.94
N CYS A 124 -0.43 8.78 28.45
CA CYS A 124 -1.83 9.19 28.66
C CYS A 124 -2.17 9.27 30.15
N SER A 125 -1.70 8.32 30.95
CA SER A 125 -1.94 8.32 32.39
C SER A 125 -1.24 9.50 33.08
N SER A 126 -0.02 9.84 32.69
CA SER A 126 0.78 10.88 33.36
C SER A 126 0.47 12.31 32.89
N GLU A 127 0.14 12.51 31.61
CA GLU A 127 0.01 13.85 31.01
C GLU A 127 -1.44 14.33 30.92
N VAL A 128 -2.39 13.42 30.67
CA VAL A 128 -3.81 13.74 30.46
C VAL A 128 -4.75 13.06 31.47
N GLY A 129 -4.21 12.23 32.37
CA GLY A 129 -4.94 11.69 33.53
C GLY A 129 -5.94 10.59 33.21
N TYR A 130 -5.79 9.85 32.10
CA TYR A 130 -6.64 8.69 31.80
C TYR A 130 -5.87 7.53 31.16
N LEU A 131 -6.42 6.32 31.27
CA LEU A 131 -5.84 5.11 30.68
C LEU A 131 -6.63 4.70 29.43
N PRO A 132 -6.09 4.87 28.21
CA PRO A 132 -6.81 4.54 26.98
C PRO A 132 -6.93 3.03 26.76
N LYS A 133 -7.98 2.62 26.05
CA LYS A 133 -8.14 1.24 25.55
C LYS A 133 -7.31 1.05 24.28
N LEU A 134 -6.01 0.83 24.47
CA LEU A 134 -5.06 0.60 23.39
C LEU A 134 -4.51 -0.84 23.51
N PRO A 135 -4.99 -1.86 22.76
CA PRO A 135 -4.40 -3.20 22.75
C PRO A 135 -3.15 -3.28 21.87
N SER A 136 -2.28 -4.26 22.08
CA SER A 136 -1.27 -4.62 21.08
C SER A 136 -1.98 -5.23 19.87
N SER A 137 -2.03 -4.49 18.76
CA SER A 137 -2.78 -4.91 17.57
C SER A 137 -2.30 -4.18 16.32
N TYR A 138 -2.94 -4.47 15.18
CA TYR A 138 -2.85 -3.62 14.01
C TYR A 138 -3.64 -2.32 14.22
N TYR A 139 -3.10 -1.24 13.66
CA TYR A 139 -3.74 0.07 13.68
C TYR A 139 -3.71 0.67 12.29
N LEU A 140 -4.82 1.29 11.91
CA LEU A 140 -4.83 2.30 10.86
C LEU A 140 -4.56 3.66 11.52
N ILE A 141 -3.33 4.14 11.35
CA ILE A 141 -2.86 5.43 11.83
C ILE A 141 -3.18 6.46 10.75
N LYS A 142 -4.04 7.45 11.03
CA LYS A 142 -4.41 8.50 10.06
C LYS A 142 -3.84 9.84 10.50
N PHE A 143 -3.15 10.52 9.59
CA PHE A 143 -2.65 11.86 9.81
C PHE A 143 -3.58 12.89 9.14
N SER A 144 -4.03 13.88 9.90
CA SER A 144 -4.76 15.05 9.41
C SER A 144 -3.84 16.28 9.45
N PRO A 145 -3.26 16.70 8.31
CA PRO A 145 -2.33 17.83 8.28
C PRO A 145 -2.96 19.16 8.68
N ASP A 146 -4.25 19.34 8.41
CA ASP A 146 -4.99 20.58 8.70
C ASP A 146 -5.23 20.76 10.20
N LYS A 147 -5.44 19.64 10.91
CA LYS A 147 -5.62 19.62 12.36
C LYS A 147 -4.32 19.37 13.13
N GLN A 148 -3.26 18.97 12.44
CA GLN A 148 -2.03 18.43 13.04
C GLN A 148 -2.32 17.26 13.99
N GLU A 149 -3.30 16.43 13.66
CA GLU A 149 -3.75 15.32 14.50
C GLU A 149 -3.40 13.97 13.89
N ILE A 150 -3.07 13.02 14.75
CA ILE A 150 -2.96 11.60 14.43
C ILE A 150 -4.03 10.84 15.20
N SER A 151 -4.84 10.07 14.49
CA SER A 151 -5.79 9.13 15.08
C SER A 151 -5.33 7.69 14.92
N LEU A 152 -5.64 6.88 15.94
CA LEU A 152 -5.32 5.46 16.02
C LEU A 152 -6.61 4.65 15.98
N GLU A 153 -6.84 3.92 14.89
CA GLU A 153 -8.00 3.06 14.73
C GLU A 153 -7.56 1.59 14.79
N VAL A 154 -8.03 0.86 15.80
CA VAL A 154 -7.70 -0.56 16.01
C VAL A 154 -8.21 -1.41 14.84
N GLN A 155 -7.40 -2.37 14.42
CA GLN A 155 -7.70 -3.38 13.39
C GLN A 155 -7.35 -4.76 13.95
N ASP A 156 -7.91 -5.82 13.38
CA ASP A 156 -7.82 -7.18 13.92
C ASP A 156 -6.84 -8.06 13.14
N GLU A 157 -6.91 -8.05 11.81
CA GLU A 157 -6.18 -8.97 10.94
C GLU A 157 -5.31 -8.24 9.90
N SER A 158 -4.04 -8.63 9.85
CA SER A 158 -3.00 -8.05 9.01
C SER A 158 -3.36 -7.88 7.52
N HIS A 159 -3.91 -8.92 6.89
CA HIS A 159 -4.11 -8.94 5.45
C HIS A 159 -5.49 -8.44 5.06
N LYS A 160 -6.54 -9.01 5.66
CA LYS A 160 -7.93 -8.63 5.43
C LYS A 160 -8.15 -7.15 5.72
N ASP A 161 -7.68 -6.65 6.84
CA ASP A 161 -7.98 -5.27 7.22
C ASP A 161 -7.11 -4.28 6.47
N LEU A 162 -5.88 -4.64 6.07
CA LEU A 162 -5.12 -3.84 5.11
C LEU A 162 -5.91 -3.64 3.82
N TRP A 163 -6.45 -4.72 3.24
CA TRP A 163 -7.21 -4.64 2.00
C TRP A 163 -8.51 -3.84 2.16
N SER A 164 -9.17 -3.96 3.31
CA SER A 164 -10.33 -3.12 3.66
C SER A 164 -9.95 -1.64 3.71
N CYS A 165 -8.86 -1.30 4.41
CA CYS A 165 -8.34 0.07 4.49
C CYS A 165 -7.94 0.62 3.11
N TYR A 166 -7.32 -0.22 2.28
CA TYR A 166 -6.91 0.14 0.93
C TYR A 166 -8.12 0.37 0.02
N ARG A 167 -9.15 -0.48 0.10
CA ARG A 167 -10.42 -0.30 -0.58
C ARG A 167 -11.07 1.04 -0.20
N THR A 168 -11.16 1.35 1.09
CA THR A 168 -11.70 2.64 1.56
C THR A 168 -10.93 3.83 0.97
N LEU A 169 -9.59 3.75 0.94
CA LEU A 169 -8.78 4.78 0.28
C LEU A 169 -9.13 4.91 -1.22
N LEU A 170 -9.25 3.80 -1.96
CA LEU A 170 -9.58 3.86 -3.40
C LEU A 170 -10.95 4.51 -3.65
N GLN A 171 -11.95 4.25 -2.80
CA GLN A 171 -13.27 4.86 -2.90
C GLN A 171 -13.22 6.38 -2.68
N GLU A 172 -12.47 6.82 -1.66
CA GLU A 172 -12.25 8.24 -1.40
C GLU A 172 -11.52 8.90 -2.56
N LEU A 173 -10.43 8.31 -3.06
CA LEU A 173 -9.68 8.84 -4.20
C LEU A 173 -10.53 8.92 -5.47
N SER A 174 -11.39 7.93 -5.70
CA SER A 174 -12.36 7.96 -6.80
C SER A 174 -13.32 9.15 -6.70
N SER A 175 -13.84 9.41 -5.49
CA SER A 175 -14.73 10.54 -5.20
C SER A 175 -14.02 11.89 -5.27
N ASP A 176 -12.84 11.99 -4.68
CA ASP A 176 -12.08 13.24 -4.60
C ASP A 176 -11.49 13.64 -5.95
N ALA A 177 -11.16 12.68 -6.82
CA ALA A 177 -10.74 12.95 -8.20
C ALA A 177 -11.76 13.81 -8.98
N LEU A 178 -13.06 13.64 -8.70
CA LEU A 178 -14.13 14.40 -9.35
C LEU A 178 -14.21 15.86 -8.88
N LYS A 179 -13.68 16.16 -7.68
CA LYS A 179 -13.67 17.50 -7.08
C LYS A 179 -12.46 18.33 -7.51
N LEU A 180 -11.50 17.72 -8.21
CA LEU A 180 -10.26 18.40 -8.59
C LEU A 180 -10.49 19.51 -9.62
N ARG A 181 -9.57 20.47 -9.64
CA ARG A 181 -9.54 21.54 -10.65
C ARG A 181 -8.84 21.05 -11.92
N ALA A 182 -9.56 20.32 -12.77
CA ALA A 182 -9.10 19.85 -14.08
C ALA A 182 -10.28 19.69 -15.04
N SER A 183 -10.01 19.40 -16.32
CA SER A 183 -11.08 19.09 -17.28
C SER A 183 -11.85 17.85 -16.86
N GLU A 184 -13.15 17.82 -17.17
CA GLU A 184 -14.06 16.73 -16.82
C GLU A 184 -13.51 15.36 -17.25
N ASN A 185 -13.04 15.23 -18.49
CA ASN A 185 -12.45 14.01 -19.01
C ASN A 185 -11.25 13.52 -18.16
N ARG A 186 -10.36 14.43 -17.73
CA ARG A 186 -9.22 14.07 -16.88
C ARG A 186 -9.66 13.58 -15.50
N ARG A 187 -10.70 14.20 -14.92
CA ARG A 187 -11.26 13.82 -13.61
C ARG A 187 -11.96 12.48 -13.65
N LEU A 188 -12.83 12.27 -14.64
CA LEU A 188 -13.53 11.00 -14.85
C LEU A 188 -12.54 9.86 -15.10
N LYS A 189 -11.51 10.08 -15.92
CA LYS A 189 -10.47 9.08 -16.18
C LYS A 189 -9.74 8.66 -14.90
N LEU A 190 -9.41 9.61 -14.02
CA LEU A 190 -8.76 9.32 -12.74
C LEU A 190 -9.69 8.62 -11.75
N SER A 191 -10.95 9.07 -11.67
CA SER A 191 -11.99 8.46 -10.84
C SER A 191 -12.26 7.01 -11.24
N ASN A 192 -12.45 6.76 -12.54
CA ASN A 192 -12.67 5.42 -13.09
C ASN A 192 -11.50 4.49 -12.81
N MET A 193 -10.25 4.96 -12.92
CA MET A 193 -9.07 4.15 -12.58
C MET A 193 -9.12 3.60 -11.15
N PHE A 194 -9.47 4.42 -10.17
CA PHE A 194 -9.59 3.97 -8.78
C PHE A 194 -10.79 3.07 -8.55
N SER A 195 -11.92 3.37 -9.19
CA SER A 195 -13.12 2.52 -9.19
C SER A 195 -12.84 1.13 -9.78
N ASP A 196 -12.10 1.05 -10.89
CA ASP A 196 -11.78 -0.21 -11.55
C ASP A 196 -10.89 -1.09 -10.68
N ILE A 197 -9.93 -0.50 -9.96
CA ILE A 197 -9.08 -1.25 -9.03
C ILE A 197 -9.87 -1.68 -7.80
N GLU A 198 -10.76 -0.83 -7.28
CA GLU A 198 -11.64 -1.18 -6.16
C GLU A 198 -12.55 -2.38 -6.51
N ASN A 199 -13.14 -2.36 -7.70
CA ASN A 199 -13.92 -3.48 -8.24
C ASN A 199 -13.05 -4.73 -8.41
N SER A 200 -11.80 -4.57 -8.85
CA SER A 200 -10.88 -5.69 -9.07
C SER A 200 -10.46 -6.38 -7.78
N ILE A 201 -10.12 -5.62 -6.72
CA ILE A 201 -9.74 -6.20 -5.40
C ILE A 201 -10.95 -6.75 -4.63
N SER A 202 -12.17 -6.32 -4.99
CA SER A 202 -13.42 -6.85 -4.42
C SER A 202 -14.03 -7.99 -5.24
N ASN A 203 -13.34 -8.48 -6.27
CA ASN A 203 -13.86 -9.52 -7.17
C ASN A 203 -15.24 -9.15 -7.76
N ASN A 204 -15.38 -7.91 -8.24
CA ASN A 204 -16.64 -7.31 -8.70
C ASN A 204 -17.73 -7.38 -7.62
N GLY A 205 -17.39 -6.94 -6.41
CA GLY A 205 -18.31 -6.89 -5.27
C GLY A 205 -18.57 -8.22 -4.55
N LYS A 206 -18.09 -9.37 -5.07
CA LYS A 206 -18.22 -10.68 -4.40
C LYS A 206 -17.48 -10.75 -3.07
N ASN A 207 -16.42 -9.95 -2.92
CA ASN A 207 -15.65 -9.79 -1.70
C ASN A 207 -15.78 -8.33 -1.23
N PRO A 208 -16.86 -7.98 -0.50
CA PRO A 208 -17.15 -6.60 -0.17
C PRO A 208 -16.10 -5.95 0.75
N SER A 209 -15.26 -6.72 1.44
CA SER A 209 -14.14 -6.15 2.22
C SER A 209 -12.90 -5.82 1.37
N GLY A 210 -12.93 -6.07 0.05
CA GLY A 210 -11.77 -5.85 -0.84
C GLY A 210 -10.61 -6.83 -0.64
N ASN A 211 -10.80 -7.87 0.19
CA ASN A 211 -9.75 -8.79 0.61
C ASN A 211 -9.57 -10.01 -0.33
N TRP A 212 -10.10 -9.96 -1.55
CA TRP A 212 -10.10 -11.12 -2.46
C TRP A 212 -8.69 -11.65 -2.75
N LEU A 213 -7.71 -10.76 -2.92
CA LEU A 213 -6.32 -11.15 -3.12
C LEU A 213 -5.79 -12.00 -1.94
N SER A 214 -6.13 -11.64 -0.70
CA SER A 214 -5.73 -12.43 0.47
C SER A 214 -6.43 -13.80 0.48
N THR A 215 -7.69 -13.86 0.05
CA THR A 215 -8.44 -15.11 -0.03
C THR A 215 -7.78 -16.08 -1.02
N VAL A 216 -7.52 -15.64 -2.26
CA VAL A 216 -6.87 -16.46 -3.29
C VAL A 216 -5.48 -16.90 -2.85
N ARG A 217 -4.69 -16.00 -2.24
CA ARG A 217 -3.38 -16.37 -1.69
C ARG A 217 -3.49 -17.44 -0.60
N ASN A 218 -4.45 -17.33 0.31
CA ASN A 218 -4.63 -18.32 1.38
C ASN A 218 -5.11 -19.67 0.85
N GLU A 219 -5.99 -19.67 -0.16
CA GLU A 219 -6.42 -20.89 -0.84
C GLU A 219 -5.29 -21.58 -1.60
N ALA A 220 -4.44 -20.79 -2.28
CA ALA A 220 -3.25 -21.32 -2.94
C ALA A 220 -2.24 -21.86 -1.93
N ASN A 221 -1.92 -21.10 -0.88
CA ASN A 221 -0.82 -21.42 0.04
C ASN A 221 -1.18 -22.50 1.07
N TYR A 222 -2.35 -22.39 1.72
CA TYR A 222 -2.69 -23.26 2.86
C TYR A 222 -3.65 -24.40 2.49
N LYS A 223 -4.43 -24.25 1.43
CA LYS A 223 -5.44 -25.24 1.03
C LYS A 223 -5.08 -25.98 -0.26
N SER A 224 -4.05 -25.54 -0.97
CA SER A 224 -3.60 -26.10 -2.26
C SER A 224 -4.72 -26.19 -3.33
N LEU A 225 -5.73 -25.32 -3.26
CA LEU A 225 -6.94 -25.44 -4.09
C LEU A 225 -6.77 -24.93 -5.53
N GLN A 226 -5.73 -24.16 -5.77
CA GLN A 226 -5.54 -23.40 -7.01
C GLN A 226 -4.75 -24.19 -8.08
N GLY A 227 -4.33 -25.44 -7.80
CA GLY A 227 -3.60 -26.29 -8.76
C GLY A 227 -2.19 -25.78 -9.15
N VAL A 228 -1.69 -24.78 -8.42
CA VAL A 228 -0.40 -24.11 -8.64
C VAL A 228 0.78 -24.76 -7.89
N TRP A 229 0.50 -25.77 -7.06
CA TRP A 229 1.52 -26.63 -6.44
C TRP A 229 1.76 -27.87 -7.29
N PHE A 230 2.99 -28.38 -7.25
CA PHE A 230 3.31 -29.68 -7.83
C PHE A 230 2.70 -30.82 -6.98
N PRO A 231 2.19 -31.91 -7.59
CA PRO A 231 2.00 -32.10 -9.03
C PRO A 231 0.82 -31.24 -9.53
N PHE A 232 1.03 -30.45 -10.58
CA PHE A 232 0.03 -29.50 -11.07
C PHE A 232 -1.25 -30.22 -11.50
N THR A 233 -2.32 -30.09 -10.72
CA THR A 233 -3.58 -30.84 -10.92
C THR A 233 -4.59 -30.11 -11.80
N LYS A 234 -4.34 -28.84 -12.12
CA LYS A 234 -5.21 -28.00 -12.96
C LYS A 234 -4.40 -27.32 -14.05
N GLU A 235 -5.09 -26.89 -15.11
CA GLU A 235 -4.52 -25.97 -16.06
C GLU A 235 -4.19 -24.65 -15.35
N THR A 236 -2.94 -24.20 -15.50
CA THR A 236 -2.42 -22.98 -14.89
C THR A 236 -1.84 -22.10 -15.98
N PRO A 237 -2.01 -20.77 -15.90
CA PRO A 237 -1.52 -19.87 -16.93
C PRO A 237 0.00 -19.99 -17.14
N ILE A 238 0.45 -19.74 -18.36
CA ILE A 238 1.87 -19.61 -18.66
C ILE A 238 2.35 -18.27 -18.10
N PHE A 239 3.37 -18.31 -17.25
CA PHE A 239 3.83 -17.11 -16.53
C PHE A 239 4.33 -16.02 -17.47
N ARG A 240 5.04 -16.41 -18.55
CA ARG A 240 5.53 -15.45 -19.56
C ARG A 240 4.39 -14.67 -20.22
N GLU A 241 3.28 -15.34 -20.53
CA GLU A 241 2.11 -14.68 -21.13
C GLU A 241 1.46 -13.69 -20.16
N LEU A 242 1.42 -14.03 -18.87
CA LEU A 242 0.95 -13.11 -17.84
C LEU A 242 1.85 -11.87 -17.73
N MET A 243 3.18 -12.04 -17.78
CA MET A 243 4.13 -10.92 -17.74
C MET A 243 3.97 -9.99 -18.95
N GLU A 244 3.75 -10.52 -20.15
CA GLU A 244 3.52 -9.70 -21.36
C GLU A 244 2.29 -8.79 -21.22
N LYS A 245 1.24 -9.25 -20.53
CA LYS A 245 0.02 -8.46 -20.26
C LYS A 245 0.26 -7.30 -19.29
N VAL A 246 1.31 -7.37 -18.48
CA VAL A 246 1.64 -6.35 -17.48
C VAL A 246 2.94 -5.61 -17.80
N LYS A 247 3.53 -5.77 -18.99
CA LYS A 247 4.88 -5.27 -19.31
C LYS A 247 5.15 -3.78 -19.07
N ASN A 248 4.09 -2.97 -19.10
CA ASN A 248 4.16 -1.54 -18.84
C ASN A 248 3.91 -1.15 -17.36
N TRP A 249 3.87 -2.13 -16.45
CA TRP A 249 3.86 -1.92 -15.01
C TRP A 249 5.04 -1.01 -14.62
N ARG A 250 4.78 0.04 -13.82
CA ARG A 250 5.62 1.20 -13.43
C ARG A 250 5.40 2.52 -14.17
N LYS A 251 4.38 2.63 -15.03
CA LYS A 251 4.09 3.87 -15.80
C LYS A 251 2.76 4.54 -15.42
N LEU A 252 2.06 4.02 -14.41
CA LEU A 252 0.64 4.29 -14.16
C LEU A 252 -0.13 4.09 -15.46
N SER A 253 0.16 2.98 -16.15
CA SER A 253 -0.42 2.74 -17.45
C SER A 253 -1.80 2.16 -17.24
N LEU A 254 -2.82 2.84 -17.73
CA LEU A 254 -4.15 2.27 -17.99
C LEU A 254 -4.13 1.18 -19.09
N GLU A 255 -2.93 0.72 -19.46
CA GLU A 255 -2.66 -0.28 -20.48
C GLU A 255 -2.48 -1.67 -19.88
N ILE A 256 -2.47 -1.82 -18.54
CA ILE A 256 -2.66 -3.14 -17.95
C ILE A 256 -4.03 -3.64 -18.39
N GLU A 257 -4.04 -4.83 -18.99
CA GLU A 257 -5.28 -5.47 -19.43
C GLU A 257 -6.26 -5.52 -18.26
N SER A 258 -7.51 -5.11 -18.51
CA SER A 258 -8.51 -5.05 -17.46
C SER A 258 -8.64 -6.42 -16.79
N PRO A 259 -8.52 -6.51 -15.45
CA PRO A 259 -8.74 -7.76 -14.73
C PRO A 259 -10.11 -8.40 -15.02
N ASN A 260 -11.09 -7.60 -15.46
CA ASN A 260 -12.42 -8.06 -15.84
C ASN A 260 -12.47 -8.81 -17.17
N LEU A 261 -11.42 -8.75 -17.99
CA LEU A 261 -11.29 -9.49 -19.25
C LEU A 261 -10.47 -10.79 -19.10
N ALA A 262 -9.98 -11.07 -17.89
CA ALA A 262 -9.17 -12.24 -17.61
C ALA A 262 -9.90 -13.56 -17.91
N LYS A 263 -9.21 -14.52 -18.52
CA LYS A 263 -9.80 -15.80 -18.94
C LYS A 263 -10.13 -16.73 -17.77
N ASN A 264 -9.39 -16.61 -16.67
CA ASN A 264 -9.56 -17.44 -15.48
C ASN A 264 -9.20 -16.67 -14.20
N GLU A 265 -9.48 -17.29 -13.05
CA GLU A 265 -9.29 -16.69 -11.74
C GLU A 265 -7.83 -16.32 -11.43
N LEU A 266 -6.87 -17.17 -11.83
CA LEU A 266 -5.44 -16.95 -11.57
C LEU A 266 -4.88 -15.79 -12.40
N GLU A 267 -5.31 -15.69 -13.65
CA GLU A 267 -4.99 -14.57 -14.51
C GLU A 267 -5.59 -13.28 -13.97
N ARG A 268 -6.86 -13.31 -13.53
CA ARG A 268 -7.50 -12.15 -12.91
C ARG A 268 -6.77 -11.71 -11.65
N PHE A 269 -6.39 -12.67 -10.81
CA PHE A 269 -5.64 -12.42 -9.58
C PHE A 269 -4.32 -11.71 -9.89
N PHE A 270 -3.61 -12.22 -10.90
CA PHE A 270 -2.34 -11.67 -11.35
C PHE A 270 -2.49 -10.23 -11.87
N LEU A 271 -3.45 -9.99 -12.76
CA LEU A 271 -3.70 -8.65 -13.31
C LEU A 271 -4.14 -7.67 -12.21
N THR A 272 -5.04 -8.08 -11.32
CA THR A 272 -5.46 -7.26 -10.17
C THR A 272 -4.27 -6.90 -9.26
N ALA A 273 -3.41 -7.87 -8.93
CA ALA A 273 -2.23 -7.64 -8.13
C ALA A 273 -1.28 -6.65 -8.82
N PHE A 274 -1.04 -6.81 -10.13
CA PHE A 274 -0.20 -5.89 -10.89
C PHE A 274 -0.78 -4.48 -11.04
N SER A 275 -2.11 -4.32 -11.11
CA SER A 275 -2.72 -2.98 -11.07
C SER A 275 -2.43 -2.25 -9.75
N VAL A 276 -2.42 -2.97 -8.62
CA VAL A 276 -2.04 -2.40 -7.31
C VAL A 276 -0.54 -2.08 -7.27
N ILE A 277 0.30 -2.96 -7.83
CA ILE A 277 1.75 -2.75 -7.93
C ILE A 277 2.05 -1.51 -8.77
N ASP A 278 1.43 -1.38 -9.95
CA ASP A 278 1.65 -0.27 -10.87
C ASP A 278 1.33 1.06 -10.22
N ILE A 279 0.20 1.19 -9.50
CA ILE A 279 -0.11 2.40 -8.74
C ILE A 279 0.99 2.73 -7.72
N GLY A 280 1.35 1.77 -6.85
CA GLY A 280 2.29 2.03 -5.75
C GLY A 280 3.69 2.42 -6.27
N ILE A 281 4.17 1.73 -7.31
CA ILE A 281 5.45 2.01 -7.95
C ILE A 281 5.43 3.33 -8.71
N SER A 282 4.32 3.66 -9.37
CA SER A 282 4.22 4.89 -10.15
C SER A 282 4.12 6.13 -9.26
N ILE A 283 3.37 6.06 -8.16
CA ILE A 283 3.35 7.10 -7.12
C ILE A 283 4.76 7.30 -6.55
N THR A 284 5.47 6.22 -6.24
CA THR A 284 6.84 6.30 -5.70
C THR A 284 7.82 6.90 -6.71
N SER A 285 7.74 6.50 -7.97
CA SER A 285 8.60 7.02 -9.03
C SER A 285 8.37 8.52 -9.26
N ASP A 286 7.11 8.94 -9.22
CA ASP A 286 6.73 10.34 -9.31
C ASP A 286 7.16 11.14 -8.07
N TYR A 287 6.95 10.62 -6.85
CA TYR A 287 7.48 11.20 -5.62
C TYR A 287 9.00 11.40 -5.68
N LYS A 288 9.74 10.38 -6.14
CA LYS A 288 11.20 10.46 -6.32
C LYS A 288 11.61 11.59 -7.25
N SER A 289 10.83 11.86 -8.31
CA SER A 289 11.11 12.96 -9.25
C SER A 289 10.99 14.35 -8.63
N LEU A 290 10.31 14.45 -7.48
CA LEU A 290 10.10 15.69 -6.72
C LEU A 290 11.15 15.91 -5.62
N ILE A 291 11.96 14.90 -5.31
CA ILE A 291 13.00 14.99 -4.27
C ILE A 291 14.15 15.86 -4.80
N LYS A 292 14.51 16.90 -4.05
CA LYS A 292 15.56 17.87 -4.43
C LYS A 292 16.95 17.23 -4.59
N LYS A 293 17.24 16.19 -3.81
CA LYS A 293 18.53 15.48 -3.82
C LYS A 293 18.32 13.97 -3.60
N PRO A 294 18.59 13.11 -4.59
CA PRO A 294 18.45 11.67 -4.45
C PRO A 294 19.59 11.07 -3.61
N ASP A 295 19.25 10.25 -2.62
CA ASP A 295 20.22 9.50 -1.81
C ASP A 295 20.43 8.06 -2.33
N ARG A 296 21.29 7.28 -1.65
CA ARG A 296 21.54 5.86 -1.85
C ARG A 296 20.26 5.03 -1.95
N ARG A 297 19.24 5.34 -1.13
CA ARG A 297 17.94 4.66 -1.18
C ARG A 297 17.24 4.88 -2.52
N SER A 298 17.12 6.13 -2.95
CA SER A 298 16.60 6.52 -4.26
C SER A 298 17.39 5.92 -5.43
N LYS A 299 18.72 5.80 -5.31
CA LYS A 299 19.58 5.16 -6.32
C LYS A 299 19.34 3.64 -6.41
N GLY A 300 19.31 2.96 -5.27
CA GLY A 300 19.07 1.51 -5.21
C GLY A 300 17.70 1.13 -5.78
N TYR A 301 16.67 1.92 -5.49
CA TYR A 301 15.33 1.74 -6.05
C TYR A 301 15.31 1.82 -7.59
N ASN A 302 16.01 2.80 -8.19
CA ASN A 302 16.08 2.89 -9.66
C ASN A 302 16.80 1.72 -10.27
N HIS A 303 17.90 1.30 -9.64
CA HIS A 303 18.63 0.13 -10.10
C HIS A 303 17.74 -1.11 -10.10
N LEU A 304 16.94 -1.32 -9.04
CA LEU A 304 15.95 -2.41 -8.98
C LEU A 304 14.94 -2.32 -10.13
N LEU A 305 14.29 -1.16 -10.31
CA LEU A 305 13.29 -0.98 -11.37
C LEU A 305 13.85 -1.12 -12.79
N GLN A 306 15.10 -0.72 -13.02
CA GLN A 306 15.78 -0.88 -14.30
C GLN A 306 16.23 -2.31 -14.55
N SER A 307 16.44 -3.08 -13.48
CA SER A 307 16.90 -4.47 -13.56
C SER A 307 15.73 -5.46 -13.69
N SER A 308 14.51 -5.07 -13.35
CA SER A 308 13.30 -5.84 -13.66
C SER A 308 12.94 -5.71 -15.15
N ALA A 309 12.50 -6.81 -15.74
CA ALA A 309 12.06 -6.84 -17.12
C ALA A 309 10.84 -5.91 -17.31
N ALA A 310 10.87 -5.18 -18.44
CA ALA A 310 9.70 -4.48 -18.96
C ALA A 310 8.79 -5.51 -19.63
#